data_AF-A0AAV5LPY5-F1
#
_entry.id   AF-A0AAV5LPY5-F1
#
_cell.length_a   1.000
_cell.length_b   1.000
_cell.length_c   1.000
_cell.angle_alpha   90.00
_cell.angle_beta   90.00
_cell.angle_gamma   90.00
#
_symmetry.space_group_name_H-M   'P 1'
#
loop_
_entity.id
_entity.type
_entity.pdbx_description
1 polymer ?
#
loop_
_entity_poly.entity_id
_entity_poly.type
_entity_poly.pdbx_seq_one_letter_code
_entity_poly.pdbx_strand_id
1 'polypeptide(L)'
;MEMLPQPIFSSTFVCIITIFSILSFLPPSYSDPLDDFVECSRSPSLECGSYGTFYYPFWNGNTPEHCRPVGFYLKDCEGVPTIDFGPNSSFFLQYVNPSDYNKLTIAPTKLEAFICTEITQQGTLLPPFFKFSETNKNLTLFYNCNPPDGLSLPPGNTSADCSPNKPFFVPDWKEIEMGHRYKCSNVSVAVNQTVFNKVQERELTLVDTLRPFWFDVECNSSAVFCPQCENFGGKCEINSSSDQYLQTASCQHPPGPGPDEGPDEGPDEGPGRGMDYLCKTICF
;
A
#
# COMPACT_ATOMS: atom_id res chain seq x y z
N MET A 1 24.69 61.40 51.56
CA MET A 1 24.63 59.94 51.33
C MET A 1 23.20 59.63 50.94
N GLU A 2 22.95 59.57 49.64
CA GLU A 2 21.66 59.12 49.10
C GLU A 2 21.53 57.60 49.31
N MET A 3 20.42 57.17 49.90
CA MET A 3 20.04 55.76 49.97
C MET A 3 19.23 55.43 48.72
N LEU A 4 19.77 54.58 47.85
CA LEU A 4 19.02 54.00 46.73
C LEU A 4 18.01 52.96 47.25
N PRO A 5 16.75 52.95 46.75
CA PRO A 5 15.74 52.00 47.17
C PRO A 5 16.01 50.61 46.58
N GLN A 6 15.86 49.57 47.40
CA GLN A 6 15.97 48.18 46.98
C GLN A 6 14.69 47.76 46.22
N PRO A 7 14.79 47.06 45.08
CA PRO A 7 13.63 46.60 44.32
C PRO A 7 12.92 45.44 45.03
N ILE A 8 11.65 45.64 45.40
CA ILE A 8 10.77 44.58 45.89
C ILE A 8 10.20 43.86 44.67
N PHE A 9 10.86 42.78 44.24
CA PHE A 9 10.28 41.90 43.23
C PHE A 9 9.10 41.14 43.85
N SER A 10 7.89 41.40 43.35
CA SER A 10 6.67 40.69 43.77
C SER A 10 6.87 39.18 43.71
N SER A 11 6.46 38.45 44.75
CA SER A 11 6.62 36.99 44.85
C SER A 11 6.07 36.25 43.61
N THR A 12 5.05 36.80 42.97
CA THR A 12 4.48 36.24 41.73
C THR A 12 5.41 36.35 40.53
N PHE A 13 6.18 37.43 40.44
CA PHE A 13 7.14 37.67 39.37
C PHE A 13 8.34 36.73 39.46
N VAL A 14 8.80 36.46 40.69
CA VAL A 14 9.86 35.47 40.95
C VAL A 14 9.41 34.07 40.52
N CYS A 15 8.18 33.66 40.84
CA CYS A 15 7.63 32.37 40.43
C CYS A 15 7.56 32.21 38.91
N ILE A 16 7.11 33.24 38.18
CA ILE A 16 7.01 33.20 36.72
C ILE A 16 8.40 33.04 36.09
N ILE A 17 9.39 33.81 36.56
CA ILE A 17 10.78 33.67 36.08
C ILE A 17 11.30 32.26 36.35
N THR A 18 11.08 31.71 37.55
CA THR A 18 11.54 30.35 37.85
C THR A 18 10.90 29.29 36.96
N ILE A 19 9.60 29.40 36.66
CA ILE A 19 8.92 28.45 35.77
C ILE A 19 9.44 28.57 34.33
N PHE A 20 9.60 29.79 33.82
CA PHE A 20 10.19 30.00 32.49
C PHE A 20 11.62 29.50 32.41
N SER A 21 12.45 29.74 33.44
CA SER A 21 13.80 29.20 33.50
C SER A 21 13.78 27.68 33.49
N ILE A 22 12.95 27.02 34.30
CA ILE A 22 12.82 25.55 34.32
C ILE A 22 12.37 25.02 32.94
N LEU A 23 11.41 25.69 32.29
CA LEU A 23 10.96 25.34 30.94
C LEU A 23 12.03 25.55 29.86
N SER A 24 12.92 26.52 30.03
CA SER A 24 14.08 26.73 29.15
C SER A 24 15.21 25.74 29.39
N PHE A 25 15.31 25.15 30.58
CA PHE A 25 16.30 24.11 30.92
C PHE A 25 15.80 22.69 30.66
N LEU A 26 14.49 22.50 30.48
CA LEU A 26 13.95 21.26 29.95
C LEU A 26 14.36 21.19 28.46
N PRO A 27 15.14 20.19 28.04
CA PRO A 27 15.37 19.99 26.62
C PRO A 27 14.00 19.82 25.96
N PRO A 28 13.73 20.49 24.83
CA PRO A 28 12.50 20.23 24.11
C PRO A 28 12.48 18.73 23.80
N SER A 29 11.43 18.03 24.21
CA SER A 29 11.22 16.64 23.79
C SER A 29 10.84 16.66 22.31
N TYR A 30 11.83 16.91 21.46
CA TYR A 30 11.76 16.55 20.06
C TYR A 30 11.92 15.03 20.05
N SER A 31 10.85 14.31 19.69
CA SER A 31 11.09 13.01 19.08
C SER A 31 11.90 13.30 17.82
N ASP A 32 13.05 12.64 17.68
CA ASP A 32 13.81 12.72 16.45
C ASP A 32 12.86 12.22 15.34
N PRO A 33 12.63 12.94 14.24
CA PRO A 33 11.69 12.48 13.21
C PRO A 33 12.01 11.05 12.74
N LEU A 34 13.28 10.65 12.79
CA LEU A 34 13.71 9.30 12.46
C LEU A 34 13.36 8.26 13.55
N ASP A 35 13.21 8.67 14.81
CA ASP A 35 12.63 7.83 15.87
C ASP A 35 11.14 7.53 15.59
N ASP A 36 10.38 8.48 15.04
CA ASP A 36 8.98 8.27 14.64
C ASP A 36 8.87 7.22 13.50
N PHE A 37 9.79 7.24 12.54
CA PHE A 37 9.85 6.21 11.49
C PHE A 37 10.15 4.82 12.05
N VAL A 38 11.08 4.78 13.00
CA VAL A 38 11.46 3.56 13.69
C VAL A 38 10.29 3.03 14.54
N GLU A 39 9.48 3.92 15.13
CA GLU A 39 8.22 3.57 15.80
C GLU A 39 7.22 2.95 14.82
N CYS A 40 7.04 3.53 13.62
CA CYS A 40 6.17 2.94 12.60
C CYS A 40 6.63 1.57 12.13
N SER A 41 7.93 1.41 11.84
CA SER A 41 8.47 0.11 11.41
C SER A 41 8.42 -0.96 12.51
N ARG A 42 8.44 -0.56 13.78
CA ARG A 42 8.28 -1.44 14.95
C ARG A 42 6.85 -1.54 15.47
N SER A 43 5.89 -0.99 14.74
CA SER A 43 4.48 -1.05 15.14
C SER A 43 4.04 -2.50 15.35
N PRO A 44 3.13 -2.76 16.31
CA PRO A 44 2.64 -4.10 16.57
C PRO A 44 2.10 -4.74 15.30
N SER A 45 2.33 -6.04 15.16
CA SER A 45 1.79 -6.81 14.06
C SER A 45 0.26 -6.79 14.07
N LEU A 46 -0.33 -6.75 12.88
CA LEU A 46 -1.76 -6.75 12.64
C LEU A 46 -2.20 -8.18 12.33
N GLU A 47 -2.86 -8.82 13.28
CA GLU A 47 -3.48 -10.14 13.08
C GLU A 47 -4.78 -10.01 12.29
N CYS A 48 -4.90 -10.78 11.20
CA CYS A 48 -6.06 -10.75 10.32
C CYS A 48 -6.65 -12.15 10.09
N GLY A 49 -6.98 -12.83 11.21
CA GLY A 49 -7.62 -14.14 11.20
C GLY A 49 -6.83 -15.19 10.40
N SER A 50 -7.51 -15.90 9.49
CA SER A 50 -6.88 -16.93 8.65
C SER A 50 -5.97 -16.37 7.54
N TYR A 51 -5.97 -15.05 7.32
CA TYR A 51 -5.15 -14.40 6.30
C TYR A 51 -3.74 -14.07 6.80
N GLY A 52 -3.49 -14.28 8.10
CA GLY A 52 -2.18 -14.21 8.71
C GLY A 52 -1.88 -12.89 9.40
N THR A 53 -0.58 -12.68 9.62
CA THR A 53 -0.03 -11.54 10.34
C THR A 53 0.55 -10.54 9.36
N PHE A 54 0.16 -9.28 9.50
CA PHE A 54 0.59 -8.18 8.66
C PHE A 54 1.48 -7.22 9.46
N TYR A 55 2.42 -6.58 8.79
CA TYR A 55 3.33 -5.60 9.38
C TYR A 55 3.21 -4.28 8.64
N TYR A 56 3.83 -3.22 9.18
CA TYR A 56 3.99 -1.97 8.44
C TYR A 56 4.54 -2.27 7.02
N PRO A 57 3.97 -1.70 5.94
CA PRO A 57 3.08 -0.55 5.90
C PRO A 57 1.59 -0.84 6.12
N PHE A 58 1.17 -2.09 6.30
CA PHE A 58 -0.24 -2.40 6.58
C PHE A 58 -0.66 -1.87 7.94
N TRP A 59 -1.83 -1.24 7.99
CA TRP A 59 -2.33 -0.61 9.20
C TRP A 59 -3.84 -0.75 9.33
N ASN A 60 -4.33 -0.54 10.55
CA ASN A 60 -5.75 -0.44 10.84
C ASN A 60 -6.04 0.66 11.88
N GLY A 61 -7.28 0.72 12.37
CA GLY A 61 -7.78 1.83 13.18
C GLY A 61 -6.90 2.30 14.34
N ASN A 62 -6.15 1.40 15.00
CA ASN A 62 -5.35 1.75 16.18
C ASN A 62 -3.93 2.25 15.86
N THR A 63 -3.48 2.16 14.60
CA THR A 63 -2.14 2.63 14.20
C THR A 63 -2.03 4.15 14.33
N PRO A 64 -0.95 4.76 14.84
CA PRO A 64 -0.79 6.22 14.90
C PRO A 64 -0.92 6.88 13.53
N GLU A 65 -1.48 8.09 13.44
CA GLU A 65 -1.76 8.75 12.14
C GLU A 65 -0.53 8.92 11.25
N HIS A 66 0.62 9.23 11.84
CA HIS A 66 1.89 9.37 11.12
C HIS A 66 2.42 8.03 10.56
N CYS A 67 1.90 6.89 11.00
CA CYS A 67 2.22 5.54 10.53
C CYS A 67 1.17 4.95 9.58
N ARG A 68 0.29 5.79 8.99
CA ARG A 68 -0.82 5.36 8.12
C ARG A 68 -0.56 5.69 6.64
N PRO A 69 0.32 4.97 5.93
CA PRO A 69 0.51 5.20 4.51
C PRO A 69 -0.77 4.89 3.72
N VAL A 70 -1.16 5.78 2.81
CA VAL A 70 -2.32 5.57 1.93
C VAL A 70 -2.12 4.28 1.12
N GLY A 71 -3.18 3.50 0.93
CA GLY A 71 -3.15 2.28 0.13
C GLY A 71 -2.88 0.98 0.90
N PHE A 72 -2.69 1.06 2.21
CA PHE A 72 -2.36 -0.09 3.06
C PHE A 72 -3.32 -0.27 4.24
N TYR A 73 -4.47 0.40 4.21
CA TYR A 73 -5.48 0.24 5.24
C TYR A 73 -6.23 -1.07 5.07
N LEU A 74 -6.16 -1.93 6.09
CA LEU A 74 -6.90 -3.20 6.16
C LEU A 74 -8.14 -3.06 7.05
N LYS A 75 -9.25 -3.59 6.54
CA LYS A 75 -10.56 -3.67 7.21
C LYS A 75 -11.05 -5.10 7.27
N ASP A 76 -12.05 -5.34 8.12
CA ASP A 76 -12.87 -6.56 8.12
C ASP A 76 -12.07 -7.85 8.36
N CYS A 77 -11.03 -7.78 9.20
CA CYS A 77 -10.17 -8.91 9.57
C CYS A 77 -10.87 -10.06 10.31
N GLU A 78 -12.12 -9.87 10.73
CA GLU A 78 -12.96 -10.95 11.29
C GLU A 78 -13.60 -11.82 10.19
N GLY A 79 -13.62 -11.34 8.94
CA GLY A 79 -14.19 -12.01 7.77
C GLY A 79 -13.19 -12.08 6.61
N VAL A 80 -13.64 -11.73 5.41
CA VAL A 80 -12.75 -11.54 4.25
C VAL A 80 -12.18 -10.12 4.34
N PRO A 81 -10.86 -9.96 4.54
CA PRO A 81 -10.27 -8.64 4.72
C PRO A 81 -10.42 -7.80 3.46
N THR A 82 -10.58 -6.50 3.64
CA THR A 82 -10.61 -5.52 2.54
C THR A 82 -9.41 -4.60 2.64
N ILE A 83 -8.71 -4.38 1.53
CA ILE A 83 -7.67 -3.37 1.38
C ILE A 83 -8.22 -2.15 0.66
N ASP A 84 -7.98 -0.97 1.23
CA ASP A 84 -8.40 0.31 0.66
C ASP A 84 -7.21 1.01 -0.03
N PHE A 85 -7.32 1.12 -1.36
CA PHE A 85 -6.38 1.86 -2.21
C PHE A 85 -6.69 3.34 -2.37
N GLY A 86 -7.83 3.79 -1.83
CA GLY A 86 -8.22 5.19 -1.84
C GLY A 86 -9.74 5.37 -1.94
N PRO A 87 -10.22 6.60 -2.14
CA PRO A 87 -11.64 6.88 -2.29
C PRO A 87 -12.22 6.11 -3.48
N ASN A 88 -13.20 5.24 -3.22
CA ASN A 88 -13.86 4.36 -4.20
C ASN A 88 -13.00 3.23 -4.78
N SER A 89 -11.86 2.91 -4.15
CA SER A 89 -11.00 1.80 -4.58
C SER A 89 -10.75 0.83 -3.42
N SER A 90 -11.66 -0.12 -3.24
CA SER A 90 -11.64 -1.13 -2.19
C SER A 90 -11.66 -2.53 -2.79
N PHE A 91 -10.74 -3.37 -2.35
CA PHE A 91 -10.57 -4.74 -2.85
C PHE A 91 -10.58 -5.74 -1.70
N PHE A 92 -11.21 -6.90 -1.90
CA PHE A 92 -10.98 -8.03 -1.01
C PHE A 92 -9.52 -8.47 -1.14
N LEU A 93 -8.85 -8.61 0.00
CA LEU A 93 -7.53 -9.20 0.09
C LEU A 93 -7.68 -10.70 0.23
N GLN A 94 -7.10 -11.43 -0.70
CA GLN A 94 -7.45 -12.83 -0.88
C GLN A 94 -6.29 -13.77 -0.59
N TYR A 95 -5.10 -13.33 -0.97
CA TYR A 95 -3.88 -14.03 -0.62
C TYR A 95 -2.73 -13.03 -0.56
N VAL A 96 -1.82 -13.27 0.37
CA VAL A 96 -0.53 -12.61 0.43
C VAL A 96 0.50 -13.70 0.35
N ASN A 97 1.45 -13.56 -0.58
CA ASN A 97 2.48 -14.56 -0.72
C ASN A 97 3.41 -14.51 0.49
N PRO A 98 3.46 -15.57 1.34
CA PRO A 98 4.26 -15.55 2.56
C PRO A 98 5.77 -15.62 2.27
N SER A 99 6.16 -15.95 1.04
CA SER A 99 7.56 -15.92 0.57
C SER A 99 7.92 -14.60 -0.12
N ASP A 100 6.93 -13.76 -0.45
CA ASP A 100 7.11 -12.52 -1.21
C ASP A 100 5.92 -11.57 -0.96
N TYR A 101 5.93 -10.87 0.16
CA TYR A 101 4.83 -10.00 0.62
C TYR A 101 4.59 -8.77 -0.27
N ASN A 102 5.47 -8.52 -1.26
CA ASN A 102 5.19 -7.53 -2.31
C ASN A 102 4.12 -8.04 -3.28
N LYS A 103 3.79 -9.34 -3.26
CA LYS A 103 2.78 -9.95 -4.13
C LYS A 103 1.49 -10.21 -3.36
N LEU A 104 0.45 -9.49 -3.75
CA LEU A 104 -0.90 -9.62 -3.22
C LEU A 104 -1.83 -10.14 -4.31
N THR A 105 -2.80 -10.93 -3.91
CA THR A 105 -3.89 -11.37 -4.76
C THR A 105 -5.14 -10.66 -4.25
N ILE A 106 -5.76 -9.85 -5.11
CA ILE A 106 -6.90 -8.99 -4.76
C ILE A 106 -8.11 -9.25 -5.66
N ALA A 107 -9.30 -8.93 -5.16
CA ALA A 107 -10.56 -9.04 -5.90
C ALA A 107 -11.46 -7.80 -5.71
N PRO A 108 -12.20 -7.37 -6.73
CA PRO A 108 -13.03 -6.17 -6.62
C PRO A 108 -14.17 -6.39 -5.62
N THR A 109 -14.35 -5.46 -4.67
CA THR A 109 -15.49 -5.53 -3.71
C THR A 109 -16.84 -5.29 -4.37
N LYS A 110 -16.86 -4.55 -5.49
CA LYS A 110 -18.06 -4.23 -6.27
C LYS A 110 -17.87 -4.70 -7.70
N LEU A 111 -18.18 -5.97 -7.95
CA LEU A 111 -18.00 -6.59 -9.26
C LEU A 111 -18.74 -5.84 -10.37
N GLU A 112 -20.00 -5.44 -10.14
CA GLU A 112 -20.80 -4.72 -11.13
C GLU A 112 -20.17 -3.39 -11.57
N ALA A 113 -19.63 -2.62 -10.62
CA ALA A 113 -18.93 -1.39 -10.94
C ALA A 113 -17.65 -1.62 -11.77
N PHE A 114 -17.07 -2.81 -11.66
CA PHE A 114 -15.88 -3.22 -12.39
C PHE A 114 -16.21 -3.75 -13.81
N ILE A 115 -17.32 -4.47 -13.98
CA ILE A 115 -17.66 -5.16 -15.24
C ILE A 115 -18.75 -4.47 -16.06
N CYS A 116 -19.54 -3.56 -15.49
CA CYS A 116 -20.66 -2.92 -16.21
C CYS A 116 -20.28 -1.58 -16.85
N THR A 117 -19.10 -1.04 -16.56
CA THR A 117 -18.64 0.23 -17.15
C THR A 117 -17.59 -0.03 -18.22
N GLU A 118 -17.83 0.43 -19.46
CA GLU A 118 -16.84 0.44 -20.57
C GLU A 118 -15.64 1.37 -20.33
N ILE A 119 -15.53 1.93 -19.13
CA ILE A 119 -14.50 2.92 -18.83
C ILE A 119 -13.23 2.17 -18.52
N THR A 120 -12.17 2.49 -19.26
CA THR A 120 -10.79 2.06 -19.11
C THR A 120 -10.26 2.43 -17.72
N GLN A 121 -10.71 1.76 -16.66
CA GLN A 121 -10.29 2.02 -15.28
C GLN A 121 -8.88 1.47 -14.97
N GLN A 122 -8.15 0.99 -15.98
CA GLN A 122 -6.73 0.60 -15.84
C GLN A 122 -5.87 1.75 -15.27
N GLY A 123 -6.30 3.01 -15.40
CA GLY A 123 -5.56 4.18 -14.91
C GLY A 123 -5.85 4.66 -13.48
N THR A 124 -6.78 4.06 -12.71
CA THR A 124 -7.16 4.65 -11.40
C THR A 124 -7.55 3.65 -10.30
N LEU A 125 -7.37 2.35 -10.53
CA LEU A 125 -7.73 1.34 -9.53
C LEU A 125 -6.62 1.11 -8.50
N LEU A 126 -5.38 1.08 -8.95
CA LEU A 126 -4.24 0.81 -8.08
C LEU A 126 -3.49 2.11 -7.75
N PRO A 127 -2.97 2.24 -6.52
CA PRO A 127 -2.03 3.29 -6.18
C PRO A 127 -0.77 3.19 -7.07
N PRO A 128 -0.01 4.28 -7.27
CA PRO A 128 1.12 4.30 -8.21
C PRO A 128 2.26 3.33 -7.87
N PHE A 129 2.33 2.88 -6.62
CA PHE A 129 3.30 1.88 -6.15
C PHE A 129 2.82 0.43 -6.33
N PHE A 130 1.60 0.20 -6.80
CA PHE A 130 1.10 -1.10 -7.20
C PHE A 130 1.02 -1.22 -8.72
N LYS A 131 1.39 -2.39 -9.25
CA LYS A 131 1.10 -2.78 -10.64
C LYS A 131 0.40 -4.13 -10.66
N PHE A 132 -0.30 -4.42 -11.75
CA PHE A 132 -0.68 -5.79 -12.06
C PHE A 132 0.57 -6.62 -12.36
N SER A 133 0.62 -7.85 -11.83
CA SER A 133 1.69 -8.80 -12.13
C SER A 133 1.69 -9.19 -13.61
N GLU A 134 2.88 -9.40 -14.18
CA GLU A 134 3.06 -9.82 -15.57
C GLU A 134 2.58 -11.27 -15.82
N THR A 135 2.37 -12.05 -14.75
CA THR A 135 1.81 -13.39 -14.84
C THR A 135 0.30 -13.38 -15.13
N ASN A 136 -0.37 -12.25 -14.91
CA ASN A 136 -1.76 -12.08 -15.29
C ASN A 136 -1.92 -12.11 -16.82
N LYS A 137 -3.10 -12.51 -17.26
CA LYS A 137 -3.54 -12.50 -18.64
C LYS A 137 -4.66 -11.51 -18.84
N ASN A 138 -4.71 -10.94 -20.04
CA ASN A 138 -5.75 -9.98 -20.42
C ASN A 138 -6.95 -10.74 -20.95
N LEU A 139 -8.03 -10.77 -20.18
CA LEU A 139 -9.32 -11.23 -20.65
C LEU A 139 -10.09 -10.05 -21.25
N THR A 140 -10.54 -10.18 -22.49
CA THR A 140 -11.28 -9.12 -23.16
C THR A 140 -12.79 -9.30 -22.96
N LEU A 141 -13.40 -8.28 -22.35
CA LEU A 141 -14.84 -8.14 -22.18
C LEU A 141 -15.41 -7.35 -23.35
N PHE A 142 -16.47 -7.86 -23.96
CA PHE A 142 -17.18 -7.28 -25.09
C PHE A 142 -18.54 -6.72 -24.67
N TYR A 143 -18.92 -5.62 -25.30
CA TYR A 143 -20.13 -4.84 -25.02
C TYR A 143 -20.80 -4.34 -26.30
N ASN A 144 -22.05 -3.90 -26.18
CA ASN A 144 -22.86 -3.28 -27.25
C ASN A 144 -23.00 -4.12 -28.54
N CYS A 145 -22.82 -5.42 -28.44
CA CYS A 145 -22.95 -6.35 -29.56
C CYS A 145 -23.45 -7.72 -29.06
N ASN A 146 -23.79 -8.59 -30.00
CA ASN A 146 -24.18 -9.97 -29.69
C ASN A 146 -23.01 -10.92 -29.94
N PRO A 147 -22.92 -12.03 -29.17
CA PRO A 147 -21.99 -13.11 -29.48
C PRO A 147 -22.19 -13.66 -30.90
N PRO A 148 -21.13 -14.13 -31.58
CA PRO A 148 -21.18 -14.73 -32.89
C PRO A 148 -22.15 -15.90 -32.97
N ASP A 149 -22.88 -15.97 -34.08
CA ASP A 149 -23.74 -17.11 -34.38
C ASP A 149 -22.95 -18.44 -34.32
N GLY A 150 -23.50 -19.44 -33.63
CA GLY A 150 -22.87 -20.74 -33.44
C GLY A 150 -21.87 -20.84 -32.28
N LEU A 151 -21.61 -19.74 -31.56
CA LEU A 151 -20.82 -19.79 -30.33
C LEU A 151 -21.70 -20.14 -29.12
N SER A 152 -21.65 -21.40 -28.68
CA SER A 152 -22.23 -21.79 -27.41
C SER A 152 -21.34 -21.33 -26.26
N LEU A 153 -21.79 -20.28 -25.57
CA LEU A 153 -21.17 -19.77 -24.35
C LEU A 153 -21.76 -20.47 -23.13
N PRO A 154 -20.98 -20.67 -22.05
CA PRO A 154 -21.51 -21.19 -20.79
C PRO A 154 -22.70 -20.35 -20.30
N PRO A 155 -23.74 -20.97 -19.71
CA PRO A 155 -24.81 -20.23 -19.07
C PRO A 155 -24.22 -19.33 -17.97
N GLY A 156 -24.53 -18.03 -17.97
CA GLY A 156 -23.94 -17.06 -17.04
C GLY A 156 -22.71 -16.30 -17.57
N ASN A 157 -22.32 -16.52 -18.83
CA ASN A 157 -21.27 -15.71 -19.48
C ASN A 157 -21.68 -14.26 -19.78
N THR A 158 -22.91 -13.87 -19.42
CA THR A 158 -23.37 -12.48 -19.40
C THR A 158 -23.79 -12.13 -17.99
N SER A 159 -23.42 -10.93 -17.53
CA SER A 159 -24.00 -10.41 -16.29
C SER A 159 -25.38 -9.82 -16.59
N ALA A 160 -26.42 -10.36 -15.96
CA ALA A 160 -27.77 -9.80 -16.07
C ALA A 160 -27.89 -8.45 -15.34
N ASP A 161 -27.02 -8.21 -14.37
CA ASP A 161 -27.00 -7.02 -13.52
C ASP A 161 -26.47 -5.80 -14.28
N CYS A 162 -25.68 -6.01 -15.33
CA CYS A 162 -25.26 -4.95 -16.25
C CYS A 162 -26.33 -4.71 -17.32
N SER A 163 -27.28 -3.83 -17.03
CA SER A 163 -28.34 -3.44 -17.98
C SER A 163 -28.19 -1.97 -18.39
N PRO A 164 -28.28 -1.61 -19.68
CA PRO A 164 -28.57 -2.48 -20.84
C PRO A 164 -27.36 -3.23 -21.40
N ASN A 165 -26.14 -2.86 -21.01
CA ASN A 165 -24.90 -3.35 -21.63
C ASN A 165 -24.37 -4.58 -20.89
N LYS A 166 -24.80 -5.75 -21.33
CA LYS A 166 -24.37 -7.03 -20.73
C LYS A 166 -22.97 -7.40 -21.24
N PRO A 167 -21.92 -7.31 -20.41
CA PRO A 167 -20.58 -7.78 -20.80
C PRO A 167 -20.60 -9.28 -21.04
N PHE A 168 -19.75 -9.73 -21.96
CA PHE A 168 -19.41 -11.14 -22.12
C PHE A 168 -17.99 -11.28 -22.63
N PHE A 169 -17.35 -12.42 -22.39
CA PHE A 169 -16.07 -12.73 -23.01
C PHE A 169 -16.23 -13.82 -24.07
N VAL A 170 -15.23 -13.95 -24.93
CA VAL A 170 -15.08 -15.10 -25.83
C VAL A 170 -13.67 -15.66 -25.75
N PRO A 171 -13.48 -16.93 -26.15
CA PRO A 171 -12.13 -17.46 -26.30
C PRO A 171 -11.30 -16.64 -27.29
N ASP A 172 -9.99 -16.58 -27.09
CA ASP A 172 -9.05 -15.70 -27.81
C ASP A 172 -9.16 -15.84 -29.33
N TRP A 173 -9.36 -17.08 -29.81
CA TRP A 173 -9.47 -17.37 -31.23
C TRP A 173 -10.72 -16.75 -31.90
N LYS A 174 -11.71 -16.29 -31.13
CA LYS A 174 -12.88 -15.53 -31.60
C LYS A 174 -12.76 -14.02 -31.38
N GLU A 175 -11.76 -13.55 -30.64
CA GLU A 175 -11.61 -12.15 -30.26
C GLU A 175 -11.47 -11.22 -31.47
N ILE A 176 -10.67 -11.62 -32.47
CA ILE A 176 -10.46 -10.87 -33.72
C ILE A 176 -11.77 -10.70 -34.50
N GLU A 177 -12.63 -11.73 -34.53
CA GLU A 177 -13.92 -11.64 -35.23
C GLU A 177 -14.84 -10.60 -34.57
N MET A 178 -14.77 -10.42 -33.25
CA MET A 178 -15.62 -9.48 -32.52
C MET A 178 -15.39 -8.02 -32.91
N GLY A 179 -14.13 -7.59 -32.91
CA GLY A 179 -13.76 -6.22 -33.26
C GLY A 179 -14.05 -5.91 -34.72
N HIS A 180 -13.70 -6.82 -35.63
CA HIS A 180 -13.79 -6.56 -37.08
C HIS A 180 -15.17 -6.80 -37.68
N ARG A 181 -15.87 -7.86 -37.27
CA ARG A 181 -17.17 -8.26 -37.87
C ARG A 181 -18.36 -7.72 -37.09
N TYR A 182 -18.29 -7.72 -35.76
CA TYR A 182 -19.44 -7.43 -34.89
C TYR A 182 -19.42 -6.02 -34.30
N LYS A 183 -18.37 -5.23 -34.55
CA LYS A 183 -18.23 -3.83 -34.09
C LYS A 183 -18.47 -3.66 -32.58
N CYS A 184 -18.03 -4.64 -31.79
CA CYS A 184 -18.16 -4.63 -30.34
C CYS A 184 -17.27 -3.56 -29.70
N SER A 185 -17.77 -2.85 -28.70
CA SER A 185 -16.92 -2.17 -27.71
C SER A 185 -16.19 -3.23 -26.89
N ASN A 186 -14.97 -2.94 -26.43
CA ASN A 186 -14.23 -3.88 -25.61
C ASN A 186 -13.37 -3.20 -24.53
N VAL A 187 -13.15 -3.94 -23.44
CA VAL A 187 -12.24 -3.59 -22.35
C VAL A 187 -11.46 -4.83 -21.96
N SER A 188 -10.14 -4.71 -21.84
CA SER A 188 -9.29 -5.78 -21.31
C SER A 188 -9.15 -5.66 -19.80
N VAL A 189 -9.41 -6.76 -19.09
CA VAL A 189 -9.21 -6.88 -17.65
C VAL A 189 -8.12 -7.91 -17.37
N ALA A 190 -7.25 -7.61 -16.41
CA ALA A 190 -6.24 -8.57 -15.95
C ALA A 190 -6.92 -9.67 -15.13
N VAL A 191 -6.59 -10.93 -15.41
CA VAL A 191 -7.02 -12.11 -14.65
C VAL A 191 -5.83 -13.05 -14.46
N ASN A 192 -5.83 -13.85 -13.39
CA ASN A 192 -4.79 -14.85 -13.20
C ASN A 192 -4.76 -15.88 -14.36
N GLN A 193 -3.56 -16.37 -14.72
CA GLN A 193 -3.35 -17.38 -15.79
C GLN A 193 -4.26 -18.61 -15.66
N THR A 194 -4.45 -19.13 -14.44
CA THR A 194 -5.27 -20.32 -14.20
C THR A 194 -6.73 -20.08 -14.58
N VAL A 195 -7.23 -18.89 -14.27
CA VAL A 195 -8.59 -18.45 -14.58
C VAL A 195 -8.74 -18.27 -16.08
N PHE A 196 -7.76 -17.61 -16.70
CA PHE A 196 -7.72 -17.40 -18.13
C PHE A 196 -7.84 -18.73 -18.88
N ASN A 197 -7.07 -19.74 -18.50
CA ASN A 197 -7.11 -21.06 -19.13
C ASN A 197 -8.51 -21.72 -19.00
N LYS A 198 -9.11 -21.69 -17.80
CA LYS A 198 -10.47 -22.22 -17.59
C LYS A 198 -11.54 -21.48 -18.39
N VAL A 199 -11.37 -20.18 -18.61
CA VAL A 199 -12.21 -19.38 -19.50
C VAL A 199 -12.06 -19.84 -20.95
N GLN A 200 -10.84 -20.07 -21.43
CA GLN A 200 -10.58 -20.58 -22.79
C GLN A 200 -11.22 -21.96 -23.00
N GLU A 201 -11.21 -22.81 -21.97
CA GLU A 201 -11.83 -24.14 -21.94
C GLU A 201 -13.35 -24.10 -21.78
N ARG A 202 -13.94 -22.91 -21.57
CA ARG A 202 -15.38 -22.66 -21.35
C ARG A 202 -15.93 -23.34 -20.10
N GLU A 203 -15.10 -23.49 -19.07
CA GLU A 203 -15.48 -24.10 -17.79
C GLU A 203 -16.07 -23.08 -16.81
N LEU A 204 -15.84 -21.79 -17.04
CA LEU A 204 -16.26 -20.71 -16.14
C LEU A 204 -17.24 -19.75 -16.81
N THR A 205 -18.08 -19.14 -15.97
CA THR A 205 -18.97 -18.04 -16.33
C THR A 205 -18.30 -16.70 -16.05
N LEU A 206 -18.85 -15.59 -16.56
CA LEU A 206 -18.29 -14.25 -16.28
C LEU A 206 -18.27 -13.95 -14.77
N VAL A 207 -19.36 -14.27 -14.10
CA VAL A 207 -19.50 -14.07 -12.66
C VAL A 207 -18.54 -14.98 -11.89
N ASP A 208 -18.44 -16.26 -12.29
CA ASP A 208 -17.50 -17.21 -11.66
C ASP A 208 -16.03 -16.93 -12.02
N THR A 209 -15.77 -16.14 -13.05
CA THR A 209 -14.42 -15.74 -13.45
C THR A 209 -13.93 -14.58 -12.60
N LEU A 210 -14.81 -13.59 -12.35
CA LEU A 210 -14.41 -12.30 -11.79
C LEU A 210 -14.83 -12.10 -10.32
N ARG A 211 -15.77 -12.90 -9.81
CA ARG A 211 -16.18 -12.85 -8.39
C ARG A 211 -15.26 -13.66 -7.47
N PRO A 212 -14.93 -14.93 -7.77
CA PRO A 212 -14.11 -15.75 -6.88
C PRO A 212 -12.63 -15.68 -7.23
N PHE A 213 -12.26 -15.16 -8.40
CA PHE A 213 -10.87 -15.09 -8.82
C PHE A 213 -10.43 -13.67 -9.17
N TRP A 214 -9.13 -13.56 -9.10
CA TRP A 214 -8.39 -12.47 -8.51
C TRP A 214 -7.24 -12.13 -9.45
N PHE A 215 -6.74 -10.91 -9.35
CA PHE A 215 -5.56 -10.49 -10.08
C PHE A 215 -4.41 -10.31 -9.11
N ASP A 216 -3.25 -10.80 -9.52
CA ASP A 216 -2.03 -10.66 -8.74
C ASP A 216 -1.48 -9.24 -8.97
N VAL A 217 -1.16 -8.55 -7.88
CA VAL A 217 -0.56 -7.22 -7.90
C VAL A 217 0.78 -7.25 -7.20
N GLU A 218 1.70 -6.44 -7.70
CA GLU A 218 3.05 -6.29 -7.19
C GLU A 218 3.22 -4.88 -6.62
N CYS A 219 3.68 -4.80 -5.37
CA CYS A 219 4.00 -3.57 -4.68
C CYS A 219 5.48 -3.21 -4.85
N ASN A 220 5.76 -1.97 -5.20
CA ASN A 220 7.09 -1.38 -5.10
C ASN A 220 7.28 -0.90 -3.66
N SER A 221 7.84 -1.76 -2.81
CA SER A 221 8.09 -1.46 -1.40
C SER A 221 8.98 -0.22 -1.22
N SER A 222 10.00 -0.03 -2.06
CA SER A 222 10.88 1.15 -2.02
C SER A 222 10.15 2.47 -2.30
N ALA A 223 9.18 2.47 -3.22
CA ALA A 223 8.36 3.65 -3.52
C ALA A 223 7.41 4.04 -2.38
N VAL A 224 7.08 3.11 -1.49
CA VAL A 224 6.29 3.38 -0.27
C VAL A 224 7.22 3.80 0.87
N PHE A 225 8.35 3.12 1.01
CA PHE A 225 9.28 3.27 2.11
C PHE A 225 10.13 4.55 2.03
N CYS A 226 10.72 4.86 0.87
CA CYS A 226 11.64 6.00 0.76
C CYS A 226 11.00 7.36 1.06
N PRO A 227 9.81 7.70 0.52
CA PRO A 227 9.18 8.97 0.85
C PRO A 227 8.92 9.14 2.34
N GLN A 228 8.63 8.03 3.05
CA GLN A 228 8.44 8.04 4.50
C GLN A 228 9.78 8.28 5.20
N CYS A 229 10.82 7.50 4.89
CA CYS A 229 12.17 7.70 5.42
C CYS A 229 12.65 9.16 5.26
N GLU A 230 12.48 9.74 4.08
CA GLU A 230 12.88 11.12 3.77
C GLU A 230 12.03 12.16 4.52
N ASN A 231 10.72 11.92 4.66
CA ASN A 231 9.83 12.78 5.43
C ASN A 231 10.20 12.81 6.92
N PHE A 232 10.78 11.71 7.41
CA PHE A 232 11.32 11.57 8.76
C PHE A 232 12.81 11.98 8.86
N GLY A 233 13.35 12.71 7.89
CA GLY A 233 14.71 13.28 7.94
C GLY A 233 15.84 12.28 7.71
N GLY A 234 15.53 11.03 7.39
CA GLY A 234 16.49 10.02 6.99
C GLY A 234 16.90 10.16 5.52
N LYS A 235 18.00 9.49 5.16
CA LYS A 235 18.43 9.36 3.76
C LYS A 235 18.08 7.97 3.26
N CYS A 236 17.23 7.89 2.24
CA CYS A 236 16.89 6.60 1.64
C CYS A 236 18.02 6.12 0.72
N GLU A 237 18.43 4.86 0.88
CA GLU A 237 19.37 4.18 -0.01
C GLU A 237 18.68 2.97 -0.64
N ILE A 238 18.51 3.01 -1.95
CA ILE A 238 17.88 1.93 -2.70
C ILE A 238 18.96 0.95 -3.13
N ASN A 239 18.84 -0.30 -2.71
CA ASN A 239 19.64 -1.39 -3.25
C ASN A 239 19.10 -1.72 -4.64
N SER A 240 19.83 -1.29 -5.66
CA SER A 240 19.36 -1.33 -7.05
C SER A 240 19.19 -2.76 -7.55
N SER A 241 17.94 -3.12 -7.83
CA SER A 241 17.56 -4.21 -8.75
C SER A 241 17.15 -3.59 -10.08
N SER A 242 17.36 -4.32 -11.19
CA SER A 242 16.85 -3.92 -12.51
C SER A 242 15.32 -3.86 -12.57
N ASP A 243 14.64 -4.58 -11.68
CA ASP A 243 13.20 -4.51 -11.50
C ASP A 243 12.87 -3.68 -10.26
N GLN A 244 12.15 -2.57 -10.46
CA GLN A 244 11.75 -1.66 -9.39
C GLN A 244 10.81 -2.27 -8.35
N TYR A 245 10.11 -3.36 -8.68
CA TYR A 245 9.23 -4.07 -7.76
C TYR A 245 9.94 -5.16 -6.96
N LEU A 246 11.25 -5.34 -7.21
CA LEU A 246 12.18 -6.17 -6.44
C LEU A 246 13.23 -5.33 -5.70
N GLN A 247 13.11 -4.00 -5.74
CA GLN A 247 14.02 -3.11 -5.03
C GLN A 247 13.79 -3.20 -3.52
N THR A 248 14.87 -3.10 -2.78
CA THR A 248 14.85 -2.94 -1.32
C THR A 248 15.45 -1.59 -0.98
N ALA A 249 15.03 -0.98 0.11
CA ALA A 249 15.49 0.34 0.52
C ALA A 249 15.86 0.37 2.00
N SER A 250 17.02 0.93 2.33
CA SER A 250 17.44 1.20 3.70
C SER A 250 17.27 2.69 4.02
N CYS A 251 17.05 3.01 5.29
CA CYS A 251 17.00 4.39 5.77
C CYS A 251 18.22 4.66 6.65
N GLN A 252 19.07 5.60 6.23
CA GLN A 252 20.25 6.00 6.99
C GLN A 252 19.97 7.25 7.83
N HIS A 253 20.51 7.29 9.05
CA HIS A 253 20.57 8.51 9.85
C HIS A 253 21.56 9.49 9.20
N PRO A 254 21.21 10.77 8.99
CA PRO A 254 22.24 11.77 8.77
C PRO A 254 23.21 11.74 9.95
N PRO A 255 24.54 11.88 9.72
CA PRO A 255 25.47 11.99 10.84
C PRO A 255 25.01 13.17 11.69
N GLY A 256 24.70 12.91 12.97
CA GLY A 256 24.35 13.97 13.92
C GLY A 256 25.47 15.01 13.97
N PRO A 257 25.21 16.24 14.48
CA PRO A 257 26.29 17.13 14.81
C PRO A 257 27.27 16.35 15.68
N GLY A 258 28.51 16.19 15.19
CA GLY A 258 29.55 15.47 15.92
C GLY A 258 29.67 16.06 17.32
N PRO A 259 30.09 15.27 18.32
CA PRO A 259 30.43 15.85 19.61
C PRO A 259 31.42 16.99 19.34
N ASP A 260 31.05 18.21 19.71
CA ASP A 260 32.02 19.30 19.80
C ASP A 260 33.22 18.74 20.57
N GLU A 261 34.41 18.83 19.97
CA GLU A 261 35.67 18.33 20.54
C GLU A 261 35.95 19.03 21.89
N GLY A 262 35.34 18.49 22.94
CA GLY A 262 35.70 18.68 24.34
C GLY A 262 36.78 17.66 24.70
N PRO A 263 37.72 18.01 25.59
CA PRO A 263 38.95 17.25 25.78
C PRO A 263 38.69 15.89 26.43
N ASP A 264 39.24 14.85 25.79
CA ASP A 264 39.52 13.49 26.25
C ASP A 264 38.99 13.09 27.64
N GLU A 265 37.84 12.41 27.67
CA GLU A 265 37.56 11.39 28.67
C GLU A 265 37.48 10.01 27.97
N GLY A 266 38.06 9.00 28.63
CA GLY A 266 38.45 7.71 28.06
C GLY A 266 37.31 6.79 27.61
N PRO A 267 37.63 5.53 27.25
CA PRO A 267 36.81 4.72 26.37
C PRO A 267 35.57 4.22 27.11
N ASP A 268 34.43 4.84 26.84
CA ASP A 268 33.13 4.25 27.15
C ASP A 268 32.72 3.39 25.93
N GLU A 269 32.73 2.08 26.11
CA GLU A 269 32.22 1.10 25.14
C GLU A 269 30.69 1.23 25.04
N GLY A 270 30.22 2.26 24.35
CA GLY A 270 28.82 2.41 23.94
C GLY A 270 28.56 1.65 22.64
N PRO A 271 27.37 1.02 22.46
CA PRO A 271 27.09 0.23 21.27
C PRO A 271 27.04 1.15 20.06
N GLY A 272 27.97 0.95 19.11
CA GLY A 272 28.01 1.64 17.84
C GLY A 272 26.66 1.54 17.13
N ARG A 273 25.94 2.66 17.06
CA ARG A 273 24.68 2.79 16.32
C ARG A 273 24.97 3.02 14.84
N GLY A 274 25.39 1.96 14.17
CA GLY A 274 25.10 1.74 12.76
C GLY A 274 23.99 0.70 12.68
N MET A 275 22.74 1.14 12.86
CA MET A 275 21.59 0.26 12.62
C MET A 275 21.28 0.31 11.13
N ASP A 276 21.89 -0.61 10.39
CA ASP A 276 21.45 -0.96 9.03
C ASP A 276 20.04 -1.53 9.13
N TYR A 277 19.02 -0.68 8.98
CA TYR A 277 17.64 -1.11 8.80
C TYR A 277 17.53 -1.73 7.41
N LEU A 278 17.99 -2.97 7.29
CA LEU A 278 17.77 -3.80 6.12
C LEU A 278 16.25 -3.95 5.93
N CYS A 279 15.77 -3.52 4.77
CA CYS A 279 14.43 -3.75 4.22
C CYS A 279 14.03 -5.24 4.08
N LYS A 280 14.73 -6.16 4.75
CA LYS A 280 14.29 -7.54 4.94
C LYS A 280 13.17 -7.62 5.99
N THR A 281 13.10 -6.65 6.91
CA THR A 281 12.26 -6.69 8.13
C THR A 281 11.00 -5.83 8.03
N ILE A 282 10.63 -5.38 6.82
CA ILE A 282 9.36 -4.67 6.56
C ILE A 282 8.33 -5.63 5.97
N CYS A 283 8.73 -6.88 5.82
CA CYS A 283 7.87 -8.01 5.49
C CYS A 283 8.24 -9.25 6.31
N PHE A 284 8.89 -9.08 7.47
CA PHE A 284 9.16 -10.09 8.49
C PHE A 284 9.39 -9.44 9.84
#